data_AF-A0A7S2MP06-F1
#
_entry.id   AF-A0A7S2MP06-F1
#
_cell.length_a   1.000
_cell.length_b   1.000
_cell.length_c   1.000
_cell.angle_alpha   90.00
_cell.angle_beta   90.00
_cell.angle_gamma   90.00
#
_symmetry.space_group_name_H-M   'P 1'
#
loop_
_entity.id
_entity.type
_entity.pdbx_description
1 polymer ?
#
loop_
_entity_poly.entity_id
_entity_poly.type
_entity_poly.pdbx_seq_one_letter_code
_entity_poly.pdbx_strand_id
1 'polypeptide(L)'
;PMLMGSDKGKAPVVLMEPPAKKQKLSCGGCSQGASWMKLNMGQHIPVRVLYPASMLARLSNNLQALPAEDRIGLLADSYALCKAGSLDPMQLVSLLQGFRGESNDKVWSELNSVLGGLDKIVRQGLSAETSSAFIDFVAKLVMPAF
;
A
#
# COMPACT_ATOMS: atom_id res chain seq x y z
N PRO A 1 16.39 -14.96 5.27
CA PRO A 1 15.97 -15.67 6.51
C PRO A 1 14.97 -16.79 6.18
N MET A 2 15.36 -18.06 6.37
CA MET A 2 14.44 -19.20 6.26
C MET A 2 13.73 -19.41 7.59
N LEU A 3 12.39 -19.45 7.58
CA LEU A 3 11.59 -19.92 8.70
C LEU A 3 11.32 -21.42 8.49
N MET A 4 11.96 -22.26 9.29
CA MET A 4 11.66 -23.70 9.36
C MET A 4 10.71 -23.97 10.54
N GLY A 5 9.55 -24.56 10.27
CA GLY A 5 8.61 -25.05 11.28
C GLY A 5 8.51 -26.58 11.25
N SER A 6 8.53 -27.22 12.42
CA SER A 6 8.27 -28.66 12.56
C SER A 6 6.77 -28.92 12.77
N ASP A 7 6.27 -29.95 12.10
CA ASP A 7 4.96 -30.59 12.20
C ASP A 7 4.61 -31.15 13.60
N LYS A 8 5.59 -31.28 14.50
CA LYS A 8 5.38 -31.87 15.83
C LYS A 8 5.11 -30.86 16.96
N GLY A 9 5.17 -29.56 16.66
CA GLY A 9 4.82 -28.51 17.61
C GLY A 9 3.40 -28.01 17.37
N LYS A 10 2.50 -28.14 18.36
CA LYS A 10 1.31 -27.28 18.41
C LYS A 10 1.76 -25.86 18.75
N ALA A 11 2.25 -25.13 17.76
CA ALA A 11 2.32 -23.68 17.86
C ALA A 11 0.92 -23.16 17.49
N PRO A 12 0.14 -22.59 18.42
CA PRO A 12 -0.91 -21.70 18.00
C PRO A 12 -0.18 -20.48 17.43
N VAL A 13 0.14 -20.48 16.14
CA VAL A 13 0.35 -19.23 15.41
C VAL A 13 -1.04 -18.63 15.21
N VAL A 14 -1.66 -18.26 16.32
CA VAL A 14 -2.78 -17.35 16.34
C VAL A 14 -2.13 -15.97 16.40
N LEU A 15 -1.75 -15.45 15.23
CA LEU A 15 -1.49 -14.03 15.06
C LEU A 15 -2.84 -13.30 15.00
N MET A 16 -3.65 -13.46 16.05
CA MET A 16 -4.76 -12.58 16.34
C MET A 16 -4.48 -12.02 17.71
N GLU A 17 -3.75 -10.90 17.72
CA GLU A 17 -3.62 -10.09 18.90
C GLU A 17 -5.02 -9.73 19.44
N PRO A 18 -5.20 -9.65 20.77
CA PRO A 18 -6.36 -8.99 21.35
C PRO A 18 -6.49 -7.57 20.75
N PRO A 19 -7.70 -6.99 20.69
CA PRO A 19 -7.96 -5.72 20.00
C PRO A 19 -6.88 -4.69 20.34
N ALA A 20 -6.29 -4.12 19.28
CA ALA A 20 -5.11 -3.27 19.35
C ALA A 20 -5.21 -2.27 20.50
N LYS A 21 -4.34 -2.41 21.51
CA LYS A 21 -4.22 -1.41 22.56
C LYS A 21 -3.80 -0.11 21.90
N LYS A 22 -4.62 0.94 22.05
CA LYS A 22 -4.27 2.28 21.59
C LYS A 22 -3.01 2.72 22.35
N GLN A 23 -1.90 2.81 21.65
CA GLN A 23 -0.63 3.26 22.22
C GLN A 23 -0.18 4.53 21.51
N LYS A 24 0.32 5.50 22.29
CA LYS A 24 1.01 6.66 21.73
C LYS A 24 2.43 6.23 21.37
N LEU A 25 2.81 6.42 20.11
CA LEU A 25 4.18 6.21 19.65
C LEU A 25 4.95 7.53 19.80
N SER A 26 6.07 7.52 20.52
CA SER A 26 6.98 8.66 20.56
C SER A 26 7.80 8.68 19.29
N CYS A 27 7.74 9.76 18.52
CA CYS A 27 8.61 9.93 17.36
C CYS A 27 9.83 10.78 17.73
N GLY A 28 10.93 10.13 18.11
CA GLY A 28 12.18 10.82 18.49
C GLY A 28 12.90 11.53 17.33
N GLY A 29 12.57 11.21 16.08
CA GLY A 29 13.17 11.78 14.87
C GLY A 29 12.21 12.57 13.98
N CYS A 30 10.98 12.85 14.43
CA CYS A 30 10.03 13.61 13.63
C CYS A 30 10.38 15.09 13.66
N SER A 31 10.45 15.72 12.48
CA SER A 31 10.57 17.17 12.39
C SER A 31 9.35 17.85 13.02
N GLN A 32 9.60 18.90 13.79
CA GLN A 32 8.54 19.66 14.44
C GLN A 32 7.64 20.30 13.36
N GLY A 33 6.34 20.02 13.40
CA GLY A 33 5.39 20.48 12.39
C GLY A 33 5.29 19.61 11.12
N ALA A 34 5.85 18.38 11.13
CA ALA A 34 5.70 17.44 10.02
C ALA A 34 4.23 17.25 9.61
N SER A 35 3.93 17.44 8.33
CA SER A 35 2.58 17.32 7.80
C SER A 35 2.19 15.88 7.49
N TRP A 36 3.15 14.96 7.37
CA TRP A 36 2.92 13.53 7.11
C TRP A 36 3.92 12.65 7.86
N MET A 37 3.60 11.36 7.97
CA MET A 37 4.43 10.38 8.68
C MET A 37 4.35 9.01 8.00
N LYS A 38 5.50 8.38 7.79
CA LYS A 38 5.63 6.98 7.37
C LYS A 38 6.06 6.12 8.56
N LEU A 39 5.19 5.21 8.98
CA LEU A 39 5.52 4.15 9.94
C LEU A 39 6.12 2.94 9.22
N ASN A 40 6.87 2.12 9.95
CA ASN A 40 7.63 1.00 9.39
C ASN A 40 8.51 1.43 8.20
N MET A 41 9.23 2.54 8.37
CA MET A 41 10.24 2.99 7.39
C MET A 41 11.27 1.88 7.19
N GLY A 42 11.62 1.59 5.93
CA GLY A 42 12.51 0.48 5.58
C GLY A 42 11.87 -0.92 5.66
N GLN A 43 10.59 -1.01 6.02
CA GLN A 43 9.82 -2.28 6.03
C GLN A 43 10.44 -3.39 6.91
N HIS A 44 11.04 -3.01 8.04
CA HIS A 44 11.80 -3.95 8.89
C HIS A 44 10.95 -4.98 9.63
N ILE A 45 9.67 -4.70 9.86
CA ILE A 45 8.76 -5.55 10.64
C ILE A 45 7.61 -6.03 9.73
N PRO A 46 7.19 -7.30 9.82
CA PRO A 46 6.11 -7.86 8.98
C PRO A 46 4.72 -7.44 9.47
N VAL A 47 4.46 -6.13 9.48
CA VAL A 47 3.18 -5.53 9.83
C VAL A 47 2.68 -4.67 8.69
N ARG A 48 1.35 -4.54 8.58
CA ARG A 48 0.71 -3.63 7.62
C ARG A 48 0.23 -2.37 8.32
N VAL A 49 0.46 -1.22 7.71
CA VAL A 49 0.06 0.07 8.32
C VAL A 49 -1.19 0.61 7.64
N LEU A 50 -2.30 0.66 8.38
CA LEU A 50 -3.51 1.35 7.95
C LEU A 50 -3.44 2.83 8.36
N TYR A 51 -3.27 3.70 7.38
CA TYR A 51 -3.28 5.15 7.60
C TYR A 51 -4.70 5.72 7.53
N PRO A 52 -5.01 6.75 8.33
CA PRO A 52 -6.19 7.58 8.08
C PRO A 52 -6.14 8.19 6.68
N ALA A 53 -7.29 8.39 6.04
CA ALA A 53 -7.40 8.92 4.67
C ALA A 53 -6.59 10.22 4.46
N SER A 54 -6.65 11.14 5.42
CA SER A 54 -5.90 12.40 5.36
C SER A 54 -4.38 12.23 5.45
N MET A 55 -3.91 11.17 6.11
CA MET A 55 -2.48 10.86 6.19
C MET A 55 -2.01 10.15 4.92
N LEU A 56 -2.82 9.21 4.40
CA LEU A 56 -2.53 8.52 3.16
C LEU A 56 -2.46 9.48 1.96
N ALA A 57 -3.38 10.46 1.89
CA ALA A 57 -3.35 11.49 0.87
C ALA A 57 -2.07 12.34 0.93
N ARG A 58 -1.63 12.71 2.15
CA ARG A 58 -0.38 13.46 2.33
C ARG A 58 0.86 12.62 1.98
N LEU A 59 0.87 11.33 2.30
CA LEU A 59 1.91 10.41 1.85
C LEU A 59 1.93 10.28 0.32
N SER A 60 0.76 10.13 -0.32
CA SER A 60 0.62 10.05 -1.79
C SER A 60 1.24 11.28 -2.49
N ASN A 61 1.02 12.47 -1.93
CA ASN A 61 1.61 13.71 -2.46
C ASN A 61 3.13 13.85 -2.22
N ASN A 62 3.72 13.02 -1.37
CA ASN A 62 5.13 13.11 -0.97
C ASN A 62 5.91 11.81 -1.25
N LEU A 63 5.43 10.95 -2.16
CA LEU A 63 6.04 9.66 -2.46
C LEU A 63 7.52 9.76 -2.89
N GLN A 64 7.91 10.85 -3.55
CA GLN A 64 9.30 11.05 -3.98
C GLN A 64 10.28 11.27 -2.82
N ALA A 65 9.80 11.63 -1.63
CA ALA A 65 10.61 11.70 -0.43
C ALA A 65 10.83 10.33 0.23
N LEU A 66 10.12 9.28 -0.20
CA LEU A 66 10.25 7.93 0.32
C LEU A 66 11.22 7.10 -0.53
N PRO A 67 12.04 6.23 0.09
CA PRO A 67 12.81 5.25 -0.66
C PRO A 67 11.88 4.24 -1.34
N ALA A 68 12.39 3.57 -2.38
CA ALA A 68 11.61 2.64 -3.20
C ALA A 68 10.94 1.53 -2.37
N GLU A 69 11.63 0.98 -1.37
CA GLU A 69 11.11 -0.05 -0.46
C GLU A 69 9.89 0.42 0.33
N ASP A 70 9.86 1.68 0.76
CA ASP A 70 8.73 2.24 1.48
C ASP A 70 7.54 2.56 0.58
N ARG A 71 7.81 2.95 -0.66
CA ARG A 71 6.79 3.10 -1.70
C ARG A 71 6.13 1.76 -2.03
N ILE A 72 6.92 0.71 -2.21
CA ILE A 72 6.46 -0.67 -2.42
C ILE A 72 5.60 -1.12 -1.22
N GLY A 73 6.12 -0.96 -0.01
CA GLY A 73 5.37 -1.37 1.19
C GLY A 73 4.06 -0.60 1.37
N LEU A 74 4.03 0.69 1.04
CA LEU A 74 2.79 1.49 1.09
C LEU A 74 1.73 0.98 0.09
N LEU A 75 2.14 0.61 -1.13
CA LEU A 75 1.25 -0.02 -2.12
C LEU A 75 0.76 -1.39 -1.64
N ALA A 76 1.68 -2.25 -1.23
CA ALA A 76 1.39 -3.61 -0.80
C ALA A 76 0.42 -3.62 0.40
N ASP A 77 0.64 -2.73 1.37
CA ASP A 77 -0.24 -2.56 2.53
C ASP A 77 -1.62 -2.07 2.13
N SER A 78 -1.68 -0.98 1.36
CA SER A 78 -2.95 -0.38 0.94
C SER A 78 -3.78 -1.36 0.11
N TYR A 79 -3.14 -2.12 -0.78
CA TYR A 79 -3.82 -3.13 -1.57
C TYR A 79 -4.32 -4.30 -0.72
N ALA A 80 -3.50 -4.82 0.21
CA ALA A 80 -3.91 -5.89 1.11
C ALA A 80 -5.05 -5.46 2.05
N LEU A 81 -4.95 -4.26 2.61
CA LEU A 81 -5.97 -3.68 3.49
C LEU A 81 -7.28 -3.40 2.73
N CYS A 82 -7.19 -3.00 1.46
CA CYS A 82 -8.36 -2.85 0.59
C CYS A 82 -9.05 -4.20 0.35
N LYS A 83 -8.27 -5.25 0.01
CA LYS A 83 -8.82 -6.62 -0.14
C LYS A 83 -9.43 -7.16 1.15
N ALA A 84 -8.92 -6.75 2.31
CA ALA A 84 -9.46 -7.11 3.62
C ALA A 84 -10.70 -6.27 4.02
N GLY A 85 -11.16 -5.36 3.17
CA GLY A 85 -12.30 -4.46 3.46
C GLY A 85 -12.01 -3.40 4.52
N SER A 86 -10.74 -3.22 4.90
CA SER A 86 -10.32 -2.24 5.93
C SER A 86 -9.95 -0.88 5.36
N LEU A 87 -9.55 -0.83 4.08
CA LEU A 87 -9.28 0.40 3.34
C LEU A 87 -10.31 0.57 2.22
N ASP A 88 -10.87 1.77 2.10
CA ASP A 88 -11.75 2.13 0.99
C ASP A 88 -11.01 1.99 -0.35
N PRO A 89 -11.56 1.27 -1.34
CA PRO A 89 -10.98 1.18 -2.69
C PRO A 89 -10.67 2.54 -3.33
N MET A 90 -11.46 3.58 -3.05
CA MET A 90 -11.21 4.92 -3.56
C MET A 90 -9.91 5.51 -3.02
N GLN A 91 -9.55 5.20 -1.76
CA GLN A 91 -8.27 5.61 -1.18
C GLN A 91 -7.09 4.91 -1.87
N LEU A 92 -7.25 3.65 -2.28
CA LEU A 92 -6.24 2.93 -3.07
C LEU A 92 -6.06 3.56 -4.45
N VAL A 93 -7.16 3.90 -5.15
CA VAL A 93 -7.10 4.58 -6.45
C VAL A 93 -6.43 5.96 -6.32
N SER A 94 -6.75 6.73 -5.28
CA SER A 94 -6.08 8.00 -4.98
C SER A 94 -4.61 7.84 -4.64
N LEU A 95 -4.22 6.76 -3.96
CA LEU A 95 -2.80 6.46 -3.73
C LEU A 95 -2.08 6.18 -5.06
N LEU A 96 -2.67 5.36 -5.94
CA LEU A 96 -2.09 5.03 -7.25
C LEU A 96 -1.83 6.28 -8.11
N GLN A 97 -2.66 7.32 -8.00
CA GLN A 97 -2.44 8.60 -8.70
C GLN A 97 -1.13 9.29 -8.31
N GLY A 98 -0.67 9.14 -7.07
CA GLY A 98 0.59 9.71 -6.59
C GLY A 98 1.83 9.10 -7.25
N PHE A 99 1.70 7.90 -7.84
CA PHE A 99 2.79 7.17 -8.49
C PHE A 99 3.07 7.61 -9.93
N ARG A 100 2.44 8.69 -10.41
CA ARG A 100 2.78 9.27 -11.71
C ARG A 100 4.26 9.70 -11.73
N GLY A 101 4.97 9.29 -12.78
CA GLY A 101 6.40 9.58 -12.91
C GLY A 101 7.31 8.71 -12.05
N GLU A 102 6.80 7.58 -11.53
CA GLU A 102 7.67 6.55 -10.95
C GLU A 102 8.63 5.99 -12.01
N SER A 103 9.88 5.75 -11.62
CA SER A 103 10.94 5.26 -12.51
C SER A 103 11.66 4.03 -11.97
N ASN A 104 11.41 3.66 -10.72
CA ASN A 104 12.01 2.50 -10.10
C ASN A 104 11.33 1.20 -10.56
N ASP A 105 12.12 0.28 -11.10
CA ASP A 105 11.72 -1.04 -11.60
C ASP A 105 10.95 -1.90 -10.57
N LYS A 106 11.39 -1.88 -9.31
CA LYS A 106 10.78 -2.66 -8.24
C LYS A 106 9.45 -2.07 -7.81
N VAL A 107 9.35 -0.73 -7.77
CA VAL A 107 8.07 -0.06 -7.50
C VAL A 107 7.08 -0.35 -8.63
N TRP A 108 7.53 -0.33 -9.89
CA TRP A 108 6.71 -0.71 -11.04
C TRP A 108 6.20 -2.14 -10.99
N SER A 109 7.04 -3.07 -10.51
CA SER A 109 6.62 -4.47 -10.33
C SER A 109 5.45 -4.60 -9.35
N GLU A 110 5.49 -3.86 -8.24
CA GLU A 110 4.38 -3.82 -7.28
C GLU A 110 3.15 -3.08 -7.84
N LEU A 111 3.34 -1.95 -8.53
CA LEU A 111 2.25 -1.25 -9.22
C LEU A 111 1.53 -2.19 -10.19
N ASN A 112 2.27 -2.93 -11.01
CA ASN A 112 1.69 -3.88 -11.96
C ASN A 112 0.91 -4.99 -11.25
N SER A 113 1.39 -5.50 -10.11
CA SER A 113 0.67 -6.46 -9.28
C SER A 113 -0.68 -5.91 -8.79
N VAL A 114 -0.68 -4.69 -8.24
CA VAL A 114 -1.92 -4.02 -7.76
C VAL A 114 -2.87 -3.73 -8.93
N LEU A 115 -2.37 -3.17 -10.02
CA LEU A 115 -3.16 -2.81 -11.19
C LEU A 115 -3.76 -4.05 -11.88
N GLY A 116 -3.00 -5.13 -12.04
CA GLY A 116 -3.52 -6.39 -12.59
C GLY A 116 -4.60 -7.02 -11.70
N GLY A 117 -4.45 -6.88 -10.38
CA GLY A 117 -5.47 -7.28 -9.43
C GLY A 117 -6.77 -6.48 -9.57
N LEU A 118 -6.66 -5.16 -9.74
CA LEU A 118 -7.82 -4.27 -9.98
C LEU A 118 -8.44 -4.53 -11.37
N ASP A 119 -7.64 -4.69 -12.41
CA ASP A 119 -8.11 -4.99 -13.78
C ASP A 119 -9.01 -6.23 -13.79
N LYS A 120 -8.59 -7.29 -13.09
CA LYS A 120 -9.38 -8.51 -12.96
C LYS A 120 -10.75 -8.25 -12.31
N ILE A 121 -10.80 -7.46 -11.24
CA ILE A 121 -12.05 -7.13 -10.55
C ILE A 121 -12.95 -6.28 -11.44
N VAL A 122 -12.37 -5.26 -12.09
CA VAL A 122 -13.12 -4.32 -12.94
C VAL A 122 -13.73 -5.05 -14.14
N ARG A 123 -12.96 -5.88 -14.84
CA ARG A 123 -13.45 -6.63 -16.01
C ARG A 123 -14.46 -7.71 -15.69
N GLN A 124 -14.37 -8.32 -14.51
CA GLN A 124 -15.26 -9.43 -14.13
C GLN A 124 -16.52 -8.95 -13.41
N GLY A 125 -16.45 -7.83 -12.71
CA GLY A 125 -17.48 -7.42 -11.76
C GLY A 125 -18.16 -6.09 -12.03
N LEU A 126 -17.64 -5.26 -12.96
CA LEU A 126 -18.13 -3.90 -13.20
C LEU A 126 -18.51 -3.68 -14.66
N SER A 127 -19.13 -2.53 -14.94
CA SER A 127 -19.64 -2.19 -16.26
C SER A 127 -18.53 -1.94 -17.28
N ALA A 128 -18.89 -1.99 -18.57
CA ALA A 128 -17.96 -1.70 -19.67
C ALA A 128 -17.41 -0.26 -19.60
N GLU A 129 -18.25 0.70 -19.19
CA GLU A 129 -17.87 2.10 -19.00
C GLU A 129 -16.82 2.24 -17.90
N THR A 130 -17.00 1.50 -16.80
CA THR A 130 -16.04 1.49 -15.70
C THR A 130 -14.71 0.85 -16.12
N SER A 131 -14.78 -0.21 -16.92
CA SER A 131 -13.59 -0.85 -17.51
C SER A 131 -12.82 0.10 -18.43
N SER A 132 -13.51 0.85 -19.28
CA SER A 132 -12.89 1.87 -20.14
C SER A 132 -12.24 2.97 -19.32
N ALA A 133 -12.95 3.49 -18.29
CA ALA A 133 -12.41 4.53 -17.42
C ALA A 133 -11.17 4.06 -16.65
N PHE A 134 -11.13 2.79 -16.24
CA PHE A 134 -9.95 2.20 -15.59
C PHE A 134 -8.76 2.09 -16.56
N ILE A 135 -8.98 1.67 -17.81
CA ILE A 135 -7.93 1.62 -18.83
C ILE A 135 -7.35 3.02 -19.08
N ASP A 136 -8.20 4.04 -19.24
CA ASP A 136 -7.77 5.43 -19.41
C ASP A 136 -6.97 5.95 -18.21
N PHE A 137 -7.39 5.57 -17.01
CA PHE A 137 -6.69 5.88 -15.77
C PHE A 137 -5.28 5.26 -15.76
N VAL A 138 -5.18 3.96 -16.06
CA VAL A 138 -3.90 3.23 -16.10
C VAL A 138 -2.99 3.81 -17.18
N ALA A 139 -3.51 4.10 -18.37
CA ALA A 139 -2.72 4.73 -19.43
C ALA A 139 -2.11 6.07 -18.95
N LYS A 140 -2.89 6.94 -18.30
CA LYS A 140 -2.39 8.21 -17.75
C LYS A 140 -1.36 8.02 -16.63
N LEU A 141 -1.37 6.89 -15.94
CA LEU A 141 -0.41 6.56 -14.90
C LEU A 141 0.92 6.07 -15.49
N VAL A 142 0.86 5.28 -16.56
CA VAL A 142 2.02 4.60 -17.18
C VAL A 142 2.72 5.47 -18.23
N MET A 143 1.99 6.26 -19.01
CA MET A 143 2.55 7.03 -20.13
C MET A 143 3.70 7.99 -19.77
N PRO A 144 3.75 8.65 -18.60
CA PRO A 144 4.89 9.49 -18.23
C PRO A 144 6.21 8.73 -18.00
N ALA A 145 6.19 7.39 -17.95
CA ALA A 145 7.36 6.55 -17.69
C ALA A 145 8.04 5.99 -18.95
N PHE A 146 7.45 6.22 -20.14
CA PHE A 146 7.95 5.80 -21.45
C PHE A 146 7.91 6.96 -22.44
#